data_AF-A0A6L4AI25-F1
#
_entry.id   AF-A0A6L4AI25-F1
#
_cell.length_a   1.000
_cell.length_b   1.000
_cell.length_c   1.000
_cell.angle_alpha   90.00
_cell.angle_beta   90.00
_cell.angle_gamma   90.00
#
_symmetry.space_group_name_H-M   'P 1'
#
loop_
_entity.id
_entity.type
_entity.pdbx_description
1 polymer ?
#
loop_
_entity_poly.entity_id
_entity_poly.type
_entity_poly.pdbx_seq_one_letter_code
_entity_poly.pdbx_strand_id
1 'polypeptide(L)'
;MTPEIAIMGHPNEGKSSVLSTLAEDDSVRISPTPGETTHCRTFPVVIDGHEVLRFTDTPGFQNPGRVLNMLRQLSGDGGSIVRQFRDLARNIPELADDRELLLPVERGAGIIYVVDGSRPVRNVDREEMEILRLTGRPRMAIINCKEEGEEYLEDWKDEFRKAFNANRVFNAHRATYAERILLLTALQSIDQDWQPVLGKVIATFQHDWAARNRATADLIIAMLGESLSYRLTVAAGDADSDQRREEELLRQFNRSLADIERKTHQRIRSLYKHHIFDYQLPPRSILREDLFNDRTWQVLGLSKKQLALLGGIGGAAVGAGLDAAHAGLSMGLYAALGGAIGAIGAMIGGETLSANASFMGMKLGGQQLQIGPANSINLLFVLLNRALLFYSHTINWAHGRRDYDAAAKKDQHTPDRMGFTRGWPPSRLRICNAYFRALQQDGGGESLRTENELRQMLEEVLLEISQRE
;
A
#
# COMPACT_ATOMS: atom_id res chain seq x y z
N MET A 1 -26.67 -17.53 6.08
CA MET A 1 -26.16 -17.74 4.71
C MET A 1 -25.06 -16.73 4.46
N THR A 2 -23.98 -17.15 3.81
CA THR A 2 -22.92 -16.23 3.37
C THR A 2 -23.47 -15.38 2.21
N PRO A 3 -23.32 -14.04 2.24
CA PRO A 3 -23.75 -13.19 1.13
C PRO A 3 -22.99 -13.56 -0.14
N GLU A 4 -23.70 -13.60 -1.27
CA GLU A 4 -23.14 -13.87 -2.60
C GLU A 4 -23.36 -12.66 -3.51
N ILE A 5 -22.32 -12.21 -4.19
CA ILE A 5 -22.38 -11.12 -5.18
C ILE A 5 -21.93 -11.65 -6.54
N ALA A 6 -22.78 -11.54 -7.55
CA ALA A 6 -22.47 -11.86 -8.93
C ALA A 6 -21.86 -10.64 -9.64
N ILE A 7 -20.73 -10.84 -10.33
CA ILE A 7 -20.12 -9.82 -11.20
C ILE A 7 -20.63 -10.09 -12.63
N MET A 8 -21.43 -9.18 -13.16
CA MET A 8 -22.18 -9.34 -14.41
C MET A 8 -21.90 -8.19 -15.37
N GLY A 9 -22.17 -8.39 -16.65
CA GLY A 9 -21.95 -7.39 -17.70
C GLY A 9 -21.53 -8.00 -19.03
N HIS A 10 -21.50 -7.18 -20.06
CA HIS A 10 -21.09 -7.58 -21.40
C HIS A 10 -19.70 -8.30 -21.42
N PRO A 11 -19.41 -9.18 -22.39
CA PRO A 11 -18.07 -9.75 -22.55
C PRO A 11 -16.98 -8.67 -22.62
N ASN A 12 -15.86 -8.92 -21.95
CA ASN A 12 -14.62 -8.09 -21.99
C ASN A 12 -14.69 -6.70 -21.33
N GLU A 13 -15.72 -6.41 -20.53
CA GLU A 13 -15.83 -5.14 -19.78
C GLU A 13 -14.91 -5.05 -18.55
N GLY A 14 -14.09 -6.09 -18.30
CA GLY A 14 -13.17 -6.14 -17.15
C GLY A 14 -13.76 -6.74 -15.86
N LYS A 15 -14.82 -7.55 -15.96
CA LYS A 15 -15.44 -8.27 -14.83
C LYS A 15 -14.43 -9.02 -13.96
N SER A 16 -13.60 -9.88 -14.57
CA SER A 16 -12.61 -10.68 -13.83
C SER A 16 -11.51 -9.82 -13.19
N SER A 17 -11.17 -8.67 -13.79
CA SER A 17 -10.24 -7.70 -13.20
C SER A 17 -10.85 -7.06 -11.94
N VAL A 18 -12.09 -6.55 -12.04
CA VAL A 18 -12.83 -6.00 -10.89
C VAL A 18 -12.97 -7.04 -9.78
N LEU A 19 -13.33 -8.27 -10.13
CA LEU A 19 -13.46 -9.38 -9.20
C LEU A 19 -12.15 -9.70 -8.47
N SER A 20 -11.03 -9.81 -9.19
CA SER A 20 -9.74 -10.11 -8.58
C SER A 20 -9.34 -9.07 -7.53
N THR A 21 -9.63 -7.79 -7.81
CA THR A 21 -9.38 -6.71 -6.88
C THR A 21 -10.35 -6.72 -5.70
N LEU A 22 -11.61 -7.10 -5.90
CA LEU A 22 -12.60 -7.21 -4.83
C LEU A 22 -12.44 -8.45 -3.95
N ALA A 23 -11.88 -9.55 -4.46
CA ALA A 23 -11.73 -10.80 -3.73
C ALA A 23 -10.40 -10.90 -2.95
N GLU A 24 -9.39 -10.08 -3.27
CA GLU A 24 -8.00 -10.26 -2.82
C GLU A 24 -7.46 -11.68 -3.11
N ASP A 25 -7.85 -12.25 -4.26
CA ASP A 25 -7.50 -13.62 -4.64
C ASP A 25 -6.75 -13.66 -5.97
N ASP A 26 -5.45 -13.98 -5.89
CA ASP A 26 -4.55 -14.12 -7.03
C ASP A 26 -4.86 -15.35 -7.91
N SER A 27 -5.71 -16.28 -7.47
CA SER A 27 -6.06 -17.48 -8.25
C SER A 27 -7.01 -17.20 -9.42
N VAL A 28 -7.64 -16.01 -9.47
CA VAL A 28 -8.48 -15.57 -10.59
C VAL A 28 -7.59 -15.48 -11.84
N ARG A 29 -7.76 -16.42 -12.77
CA ARG A 29 -7.12 -16.33 -14.10
C ARG A 29 -7.82 -15.23 -14.91
N ILE A 30 -7.12 -14.12 -15.13
CA ILE A 30 -7.51 -13.10 -16.11
C ILE A 30 -6.96 -13.62 -17.44
N SER A 31 -7.83 -14.07 -18.33
CA SER A 31 -7.42 -14.43 -19.68
C SER A 31 -7.51 -13.21 -20.59
N PRO A 32 -6.50 -12.98 -21.45
CA PRO A 32 -6.56 -11.93 -22.47
C PRO A 32 -7.49 -12.30 -23.64
N THR A 33 -7.96 -13.55 -23.72
CA THR A 33 -8.86 -14.03 -24.77
C THR A 33 -10.32 -13.67 -24.46
N PRO A 34 -11.02 -12.95 -25.35
CA PRO A 34 -12.45 -12.72 -25.25
C PRO A 34 -13.28 -14.00 -25.08
N GLY A 35 -14.20 -14.00 -24.11
CA GLY A 35 -15.26 -15.03 -24.01
C GLY A 35 -14.89 -16.34 -23.32
N GLU A 36 -13.78 -16.42 -22.57
CA GLU A 36 -13.37 -17.69 -21.94
C GLU A 36 -14.17 -18.12 -20.70
N THR A 37 -14.89 -17.21 -20.03
CA THR A 37 -15.73 -17.57 -18.88
C THR A 37 -17.06 -18.14 -19.37
N THR A 38 -17.10 -19.44 -19.63
CA THR A 38 -18.33 -20.17 -20.04
C THR A 38 -19.12 -20.75 -18.86
N HIS A 39 -18.50 -20.77 -17.67
CA HIS A 39 -19.09 -21.29 -16.45
C HIS A 39 -18.93 -20.30 -15.31
N CYS A 40 -19.95 -20.23 -14.44
CA CYS A 40 -19.85 -19.42 -13.23
C CYS A 40 -18.75 -19.96 -12.32
N ARG A 41 -17.87 -19.07 -11.86
CA ARG A 41 -16.79 -19.41 -10.93
C ARG A 41 -16.96 -18.62 -9.64
N THR A 42 -16.95 -19.34 -8.53
CA THR A 42 -17.19 -18.78 -7.21
C THR A 42 -15.89 -18.61 -6.45
N PHE A 43 -15.70 -17.43 -5.87
CA PHE A 43 -14.53 -17.01 -5.12
C PHE A 43 -14.93 -16.66 -3.68
N PRO A 44 -14.68 -17.55 -2.71
CA PRO A 44 -14.97 -17.29 -1.31
C PRO A 44 -13.96 -16.32 -0.72
N VAL A 45 -14.44 -15.27 -0.06
CA VAL A 45 -13.61 -14.42 0.79
C VAL A 45 -13.59 -15.02 2.19
N VAL A 46 -12.40 -15.49 2.59
CA VAL A 46 -12.18 -16.15 3.87
C VAL A 46 -11.32 -15.28 4.78
N ILE A 47 -11.86 -14.94 5.95
CA ILE A 47 -11.16 -14.24 7.04
C ILE A 47 -11.21 -15.15 8.28
N ASP A 48 -10.07 -15.35 8.93
CA ASP A 48 -9.93 -16.25 10.09
C ASP A 48 -10.48 -17.67 9.87
N GLY A 49 -10.36 -18.20 8.65
CA GLY A 49 -10.87 -19.53 8.29
C GLY A 49 -12.39 -19.59 8.06
N HIS A 50 -13.10 -18.47 8.17
CA HIS A 50 -14.54 -18.37 7.94
C HIS A 50 -14.85 -17.63 6.65
N GLU A 51 -15.75 -18.20 5.82
CA GLU A 51 -16.24 -17.55 4.62
C GLU A 51 -17.23 -16.43 4.98
N VAL A 52 -16.78 -15.18 4.84
CA VAL A 52 -17.56 -13.99 5.22
C VAL A 52 -18.38 -13.43 4.06
N LEU A 53 -17.89 -13.59 2.83
CA LEU A 53 -18.48 -13.07 1.61
C LEU A 53 -18.08 -13.98 0.45
N ARG A 54 -18.88 -14.02 -0.60
CA ARG A 54 -18.58 -14.75 -1.81
C ARG A 54 -18.84 -13.88 -3.02
N PHE A 55 -17.92 -13.93 -3.98
CA PHE A 55 -18.13 -13.37 -5.30
C PHE A 55 -18.29 -14.49 -6.33
N THR A 56 -19.08 -14.25 -7.37
CA THR A 56 -19.22 -15.18 -8.49
C THR A 56 -18.94 -14.44 -9.80
N ASP A 57 -17.90 -14.85 -10.52
CA ASP A 57 -17.66 -14.42 -11.90
C ASP A 57 -18.68 -15.11 -12.80
N THR A 58 -19.33 -14.36 -13.68
CA THR A 58 -20.29 -14.91 -14.63
C THR A 58 -19.74 -14.83 -16.06
N PRO A 59 -20.25 -15.68 -16.97
CA PRO A 59 -20.19 -15.38 -18.39
C PRO A 59 -20.69 -13.96 -18.68
N GLY A 60 -20.30 -13.41 -19.84
CA GLY A 60 -20.90 -12.18 -20.33
C GLY A 60 -22.27 -12.44 -20.97
N PHE A 61 -23.11 -11.43 -21.05
CA PHE A 61 -24.35 -11.50 -21.81
C PHE A 61 -24.05 -11.78 -23.28
N GLN A 62 -24.68 -12.81 -23.85
CA GLN A 62 -24.52 -13.16 -25.27
C GLN A 62 -25.73 -12.68 -26.07
N ASN A 63 -26.95 -12.86 -25.54
CA ASN A 63 -28.19 -12.55 -26.26
C ASN A 63 -29.18 -11.71 -25.43
N PRO A 64 -28.80 -10.51 -24.95
CA PRO A 64 -29.62 -9.73 -24.02
C PRO A 64 -31.03 -9.43 -24.56
N GLY A 65 -31.19 -9.02 -25.82
CA GLY A 65 -32.53 -8.79 -26.39
C GLY A 65 -33.45 -10.02 -26.37
N ARG A 66 -32.93 -11.23 -26.64
CA ARG A 66 -33.72 -12.47 -26.58
C ARG A 66 -34.09 -12.83 -25.14
N VAL A 67 -33.13 -12.72 -24.22
CA VAL A 67 -33.34 -12.94 -22.79
C VAL A 67 -34.40 -11.98 -22.24
N LEU A 68 -34.30 -10.69 -22.57
CA LEU A 68 -35.23 -9.66 -22.12
C LEU A 68 -36.65 -9.92 -22.62
N ASN A 69 -36.81 -10.28 -23.89
CA ASN A 69 -38.12 -10.60 -24.46
C ASN A 69 -38.77 -11.80 -23.75
N MET A 70 -37.99 -12.86 -23.47
CA MET A 70 -38.47 -14.02 -22.71
C MET A 70 -38.86 -13.64 -21.28
N LEU A 71 -38.03 -12.86 -20.58
CA LEU A 71 -38.34 -12.40 -19.22
C LEU A 71 -39.62 -11.53 -19.19
N ARG A 72 -39.82 -10.64 -20.17
CA ARG A 72 -41.04 -9.83 -20.24
C ARG A 72 -42.30 -10.66 -20.40
N GLN A 73 -42.24 -11.77 -21.14
CA GLN A 73 -43.37 -12.70 -21.28
C GLN A 73 -43.68 -13.45 -19.98
N LEU A 74 -42.67 -13.68 -19.14
CA LEU A 74 -42.81 -14.33 -17.83
C LEU A 74 -43.24 -13.36 -16.71
N SER A 75 -43.19 -12.06 -16.96
CA SER A 75 -43.49 -11.01 -15.97
C SER A 75 -45.01 -10.95 -15.70
N GLY A 76 -45.50 -11.81 -14.82
CA GLY A 76 -46.92 -11.88 -14.42
C GLY A 76 -47.30 -13.11 -13.57
N ASP A 77 -46.52 -14.18 -13.63
CA ASP A 77 -46.93 -15.52 -13.16
C ASP A 77 -46.58 -15.88 -11.70
N GLY A 78 -46.28 -14.89 -10.84
CA GLY A 78 -46.13 -15.12 -9.39
C GLY A 78 -45.07 -16.18 -9.03
N GLY A 79 -43.82 -15.97 -9.43
CA GLY A 79 -42.70 -16.87 -9.13
C GLY A 79 -41.35 -16.24 -9.43
N SER A 80 -40.25 -16.97 -9.18
CA SER A 80 -38.91 -16.48 -9.57
C SER A 80 -38.78 -16.50 -11.09
N ILE A 81 -38.92 -15.31 -11.70
CA ILE A 81 -38.81 -15.09 -13.15
C ILE A 81 -37.49 -15.64 -13.72
N VAL A 82 -36.42 -15.57 -12.93
CA VAL A 82 -35.09 -16.06 -13.28
C VAL A 82 -35.09 -17.59 -13.37
N ARG A 83 -35.68 -18.29 -12.40
CA ARG A 83 -35.79 -19.76 -12.44
C ARG A 83 -36.61 -20.20 -13.66
N GLN A 84 -37.76 -19.57 -13.89
CA GLN A 84 -38.63 -19.89 -15.02
C GLN A 84 -37.90 -19.69 -16.36
N PHE A 85 -37.18 -18.58 -16.52
CA PHE A 85 -36.34 -18.35 -17.70
C PHE A 85 -35.30 -19.46 -17.86
N ARG A 86 -34.56 -19.81 -16.80
CA ARG A 86 -33.51 -20.84 -16.86
C ARG A 86 -34.06 -22.22 -17.23
N ASP A 87 -35.27 -22.54 -16.78
CA ASP A 87 -35.95 -23.78 -17.14
C ASP A 87 -36.37 -23.80 -18.61
N LEU A 88 -36.94 -22.70 -19.14
CA LEU A 88 -37.30 -22.59 -20.55
C LEU A 88 -36.08 -22.58 -21.47
N ALA A 89 -35.01 -21.89 -21.07
CA ALA A 89 -33.76 -21.81 -21.82
C ALA A 89 -32.95 -23.11 -21.78
N ARG A 90 -33.37 -24.14 -21.02
CA ARG A 90 -32.59 -25.37 -20.79
C ARG A 90 -32.20 -26.07 -22.09
N ASN A 91 -33.09 -26.07 -23.07
CA ASN A 91 -32.94 -26.78 -24.35
C ASN A 91 -32.62 -25.84 -25.52
N ILE A 92 -32.18 -24.61 -25.25
CA ILE A 92 -31.83 -23.60 -26.27
C ILE A 92 -30.31 -23.41 -26.21
N PRO A 93 -29.52 -24.07 -27.08
CA PRO A 93 -28.06 -24.02 -27.01
C PRO A 93 -27.48 -22.61 -27.09
N GLU A 94 -28.12 -21.72 -27.86
CA GLU A 94 -27.65 -20.34 -28.01
C GLU A 94 -27.78 -19.51 -26.73
N LEU A 95 -28.61 -19.94 -25.78
CA LEU A 95 -28.81 -19.29 -24.48
C LEU A 95 -28.06 -19.99 -23.33
N ALA A 96 -27.14 -20.93 -23.64
CA ALA A 96 -26.42 -21.68 -22.63
C ALA A 96 -25.65 -20.75 -21.66
N ASP A 97 -24.93 -19.77 -22.20
CA ASP A 97 -24.18 -18.79 -21.43
C ASP A 97 -25.09 -17.85 -20.65
N ASP A 98 -26.17 -17.35 -21.26
CA ASP A 98 -27.14 -16.47 -20.60
C ASP A 98 -27.87 -17.18 -19.44
N ARG A 99 -28.15 -18.49 -19.61
CA ARG A 99 -28.72 -19.36 -18.56
C ARG A 99 -27.74 -19.60 -17.42
N GLU A 100 -26.46 -19.78 -17.74
CA GLU A 100 -25.39 -19.93 -16.75
C GLU A 100 -25.16 -18.62 -15.99
N LEU A 101 -25.12 -17.49 -16.70
CA LEU A 101 -24.97 -16.14 -16.16
C LEU A 101 -26.00 -15.81 -15.08
N LEU A 102 -27.24 -16.27 -15.23
CA LEU A 102 -28.33 -16.01 -14.27
C LEU A 102 -28.40 -17.02 -13.09
N LEU A 103 -27.54 -18.04 -13.08
CA LEU A 103 -27.49 -19.03 -12.00
C LEU A 103 -27.27 -18.42 -10.59
N PRO A 104 -26.28 -17.53 -10.35
CA PRO A 104 -26.11 -16.90 -9.03
C PRO A 104 -27.31 -16.01 -8.64
N VAL A 105 -27.94 -15.35 -9.61
CA VAL A 105 -29.13 -14.52 -9.39
C VAL A 105 -30.30 -15.37 -8.88
N GLU A 106 -30.48 -16.57 -9.43
CA GLU A 106 -31.48 -17.52 -8.92
C GLU A 106 -31.20 -17.90 -7.46
N ARG A 107 -29.92 -18.13 -7.10
CA ARG A 107 -29.51 -18.50 -5.74
C ARG A 107 -29.75 -17.44 -4.67
N GLY A 108 -29.90 -16.17 -5.05
CA GLY A 108 -29.99 -15.10 -4.06
C GLY A 108 -29.00 -13.95 -4.26
N ALA A 109 -28.07 -14.08 -5.20
CA ALA A 109 -26.95 -13.15 -5.28
C ALA A 109 -27.39 -11.72 -5.59
N GLY A 110 -26.73 -10.77 -4.93
CA GLY A 110 -26.73 -9.38 -5.34
C GLY A 110 -25.85 -9.21 -6.57
N ILE A 111 -25.96 -8.07 -7.25
CA ILE A 111 -25.38 -7.88 -8.58
C ILE A 111 -24.46 -6.67 -8.58
N ILE A 112 -23.25 -6.86 -9.08
CA ILE A 112 -22.39 -5.77 -9.54
C ILE A 112 -22.36 -5.84 -11.07
N TYR A 113 -22.92 -4.84 -11.72
CA TYR A 113 -22.89 -4.69 -13.17
C TYR A 113 -21.67 -3.86 -13.58
N VAL A 114 -20.78 -4.43 -14.38
CA VAL A 114 -19.51 -3.80 -14.80
C VAL A 114 -19.58 -3.42 -16.27
N VAL A 115 -19.19 -2.18 -16.58
CA VAL A 115 -19.07 -1.65 -17.94
C VAL A 115 -17.72 -0.96 -18.14
N ASP A 116 -17.27 -0.87 -19.39
CA ASP A 116 -16.07 -0.15 -19.82
C ASP A 116 -16.44 1.30 -20.17
N GLY A 117 -15.90 2.24 -19.39
CA GLY A 117 -16.14 3.67 -19.59
C GLY A 117 -15.51 4.25 -20.85
N SER A 118 -14.66 3.51 -21.56
CA SER A 118 -13.98 3.96 -22.78
C SER A 118 -14.82 3.87 -24.05
N ARG A 119 -16.06 3.35 -23.97
CA ARG A 119 -16.98 3.22 -25.12
C ARG A 119 -18.35 3.84 -24.82
N PRO A 120 -19.11 4.26 -25.84
CA PRO A 120 -20.47 4.78 -25.64
C PRO A 120 -21.44 3.68 -25.19
N VAL A 121 -22.55 4.12 -24.58
CA VAL A 121 -23.68 3.28 -24.20
C VAL A 121 -24.38 2.75 -25.46
N ARG A 122 -24.61 1.43 -25.52
CA ARG A 122 -25.28 0.74 -26.63
C ARG A 122 -26.68 0.27 -26.22
N ASN A 123 -27.50 -0.09 -27.20
CA ASN A 123 -28.83 -0.66 -26.93
C ASN A 123 -28.75 -1.98 -26.16
N VAL A 124 -27.75 -2.82 -26.46
CA VAL A 124 -27.52 -4.07 -25.72
C VAL A 124 -27.26 -3.80 -24.24
N ASP A 125 -26.55 -2.73 -23.87
CA ASP A 125 -26.32 -2.37 -22.47
C ASP A 125 -27.63 -2.01 -21.77
N ARG A 126 -28.54 -1.30 -22.46
CA ARG A 126 -29.87 -0.94 -21.92
C ARG A 126 -30.72 -2.19 -21.72
N GLU A 127 -30.63 -3.15 -22.63
CA GLU A 127 -31.31 -4.45 -22.50
C GLU A 127 -30.76 -5.24 -21.31
N GLU A 128 -29.44 -5.28 -21.14
CA GLU A 128 -28.77 -5.88 -19.98
C GLU A 128 -29.26 -5.25 -18.67
N MET A 129 -29.24 -3.92 -18.56
CA MET A 129 -29.74 -3.19 -17.38
C MET A 129 -31.20 -3.51 -17.06
N GLU A 130 -32.05 -3.60 -18.09
CA GLU A 130 -33.46 -3.94 -17.92
C GLU A 130 -33.65 -5.40 -17.46
N ILE A 131 -32.88 -6.35 -18.00
CA ILE A 131 -32.85 -7.73 -17.50
C ILE A 131 -32.51 -7.72 -16.02
N LEU A 132 -31.43 -7.04 -15.63
CA LEU A 132 -31.01 -6.95 -14.24
C LEU A 132 -32.12 -6.35 -13.38
N ARG A 133 -32.82 -5.30 -13.86
CA ARG A 133 -33.97 -4.71 -13.16
C ARG A 133 -35.08 -5.71 -12.88
N LEU A 134 -35.45 -6.51 -13.88
CA LEU A 134 -36.50 -7.53 -13.78
C LEU A 134 -36.16 -8.65 -12.79
N THR A 135 -34.88 -8.90 -12.49
CA THR A 135 -34.50 -9.92 -11.49
C THR A 135 -34.93 -9.57 -10.06
N GLY A 136 -35.16 -8.30 -9.76
CA GLY A 136 -35.52 -7.82 -8.42
C GLY A 136 -34.39 -7.91 -7.38
N ARG A 137 -33.17 -8.33 -7.74
CA ARG A 137 -32.05 -8.43 -6.79
C ARG A 137 -31.43 -7.07 -6.44
N PRO A 138 -30.81 -6.89 -5.27
CA PRO A 138 -29.97 -5.72 -5.00
C PRO A 138 -28.87 -5.60 -6.06
N ARG A 139 -28.70 -4.41 -6.64
CA ARG A 139 -27.77 -4.20 -7.77
C ARG A 139 -27.06 -2.86 -7.71
N MET A 140 -25.78 -2.86 -8.05
CA MET A 140 -24.93 -1.68 -8.22
C MET A 140 -24.30 -1.70 -9.61
N ALA A 141 -24.10 -0.53 -10.20
CA ALA A 141 -23.33 -0.40 -11.43
C ALA A 141 -21.93 0.16 -11.17
N ILE A 142 -20.94 -0.37 -11.88
CA ILE A 142 -19.54 0.03 -11.83
C ILE A 142 -19.08 0.39 -13.23
N ILE A 143 -18.55 1.61 -13.37
CA ILE A 143 -17.85 2.06 -14.57
C ILE A 143 -16.37 1.77 -14.36
N ASN A 144 -15.86 0.79 -15.09
CA ASN A 144 -14.44 0.44 -15.12
C ASN A 144 -13.72 1.35 -16.11
N CYS A 145 -13.02 2.37 -15.61
CA CYS A 145 -12.25 3.29 -16.44
C CYS A 145 -10.81 2.78 -16.58
N LYS A 146 -10.40 2.52 -17.82
CA LYS A 146 -8.98 2.38 -18.19
C LYS A 146 -8.36 3.77 -18.30
N GLU A 147 -7.08 3.90 -18.01
CA GLU A 147 -6.38 5.16 -17.65
C GLU A 147 -6.44 6.33 -18.67
N GLU A 148 -7.11 6.20 -19.82
CA GLU A 148 -7.12 7.22 -20.88
C GLU A 148 -8.50 7.54 -21.49
N GLY A 149 -9.63 7.08 -20.91
CA GLY A 149 -10.96 7.27 -21.52
C GLY A 149 -12.05 7.71 -20.53
N GLU A 150 -12.25 9.03 -20.40
CA GLU A 150 -13.42 9.62 -19.71
C GLU A 150 -14.49 10.16 -20.68
N GLU A 151 -14.29 10.00 -21.98
CA GLU A 151 -15.14 10.59 -23.03
C GLU A 151 -16.63 10.26 -22.87
N TYR A 152 -16.95 9.02 -22.48
CA TYR A 152 -18.33 8.54 -22.32
C TYR A 152 -18.76 8.42 -20.86
N LEU A 153 -17.96 8.93 -19.92
CA LEU A 153 -18.19 8.74 -18.49
C LEU A 153 -19.53 9.36 -18.04
N GLU A 154 -19.83 10.56 -18.50
CA GLU A 154 -21.08 11.24 -18.16
C GLU A 154 -22.30 10.55 -18.79
N ASP A 155 -22.19 10.07 -20.03
CA ASP A 155 -23.26 9.30 -20.69
C ASP A 155 -23.60 8.02 -19.90
N TRP A 156 -22.57 7.32 -19.43
CA TRP A 156 -22.74 6.14 -18.57
C TRP A 156 -23.37 6.48 -17.22
N LYS A 157 -22.92 7.55 -16.57
CA LYS A 157 -23.51 8.02 -15.31
C LYS A 157 -24.99 8.36 -15.48
N ASP A 158 -25.34 9.07 -16.55
CA ASP A 158 -26.73 9.44 -16.86
C ASP A 158 -27.60 8.22 -17.13
N GLU A 159 -27.08 7.21 -17.83
CA GLU A 159 -27.82 5.98 -18.04
C GLU A 159 -27.99 5.18 -16.74
N PHE A 160 -26.95 5.09 -15.92
CA PHE A 160 -27.02 4.39 -14.64
C PHE A 160 -27.96 5.04 -13.65
N ARG A 161 -28.08 6.38 -13.64
CA ARG A 161 -29.08 7.09 -12.82
C ARG A 161 -30.52 6.70 -13.15
N LYS A 162 -30.80 6.19 -14.35
CA LYS A 162 -32.14 5.73 -14.76
C LYS A 162 -32.42 4.29 -14.30
N ALA A 163 -31.39 3.45 -14.19
CA ALA A 163 -31.53 2.01 -14.02
C ALA A 163 -31.08 1.46 -12.66
N PHE A 164 -30.23 2.20 -11.93
CA PHE A 164 -29.62 1.75 -10.68
C PHE A 164 -29.74 2.79 -9.55
N ASN A 165 -29.93 2.29 -8.33
CA ASN A 165 -29.97 3.13 -7.12
C ASN A 165 -28.58 3.53 -6.61
N ALA A 166 -27.52 2.86 -7.11
CA ALA A 166 -26.13 3.16 -6.78
C ALA A 166 -25.24 2.90 -8.01
N ASN A 167 -24.36 3.86 -8.32
CA ASN A 167 -23.31 3.72 -9.31
C ASN A 167 -21.96 4.23 -8.77
N ARG A 168 -20.87 3.65 -9.26
CA ARG A 168 -19.50 4.04 -8.89
C ARG A 168 -18.58 4.01 -10.11
N VAL A 169 -17.64 4.94 -10.13
CA VAL A 169 -16.45 4.84 -10.98
C VAL A 169 -15.41 4.05 -10.21
N PHE A 170 -14.81 3.06 -10.85
CA PHE A 170 -13.83 2.17 -10.24
C PHE A 170 -12.70 1.91 -11.23
N ASN A 171 -11.46 1.96 -10.74
CA ASN A 171 -10.31 1.55 -11.54
C ASN A 171 -9.75 0.25 -10.98
N ALA A 172 -10.03 -0.87 -11.64
CA ALA A 172 -9.60 -2.18 -11.17
C ALA A 172 -8.06 -2.32 -11.04
N HIS A 173 -7.28 -1.49 -11.74
CA HIS A 173 -5.81 -1.52 -11.70
C HIS A 173 -5.20 -0.65 -10.59
N ARG A 174 -5.99 0.22 -9.96
CA ARG A 174 -5.55 1.13 -8.89
C ARG A 174 -6.32 0.96 -7.58
N ALA A 175 -7.34 0.11 -7.56
CA ALA A 175 -8.24 0.05 -6.44
C ALA A 175 -7.55 -0.34 -5.12
N THR A 176 -7.75 0.51 -4.14
CA THR A 176 -7.18 0.42 -2.80
C THR A 176 -8.13 -0.30 -1.84
N TYR A 177 -7.62 -0.65 -0.65
CA TYR A 177 -8.47 -1.15 0.44
C TYR A 177 -9.62 -0.18 0.76
N ALA A 178 -9.36 1.13 0.74
CA ALA A 178 -10.39 2.15 0.99
C ALA A 178 -11.51 2.09 -0.04
N GLU A 179 -11.17 1.98 -1.33
CA GLU A 179 -12.17 1.84 -2.41
C GLU A 179 -13.03 0.58 -2.25
N ARG A 180 -12.43 -0.54 -1.83
CA ARG A 180 -13.15 -1.78 -1.54
C ARG A 180 -14.18 -1.59 -0.43
N ILE A 181 -13.79 -0.96 0.69
CA ILE A 181 -14.71 -0.67 1.80
C ILE A 181 -15.82 0.27 1.35
N LEU A 182 -15.50 1.30 0.55
CA LEU A 182 -16.50 2.22 0.01
C LEU A 182 -17.51 1.51 -0.90
N LEU A 183 -17.07 0.54 -1.70
CA LEU A 183 -17.93 -0.27 -2.56
C LEU A 183 -18.85 -1.18 -1.72
N LEU A 184 -18.30 -1.89 -0.73
CA LEU A 184 -19.12 -2.73 0.15
C LEU A 184 -20.13 -1.91 0.97
N THR A 185 -19.74 -0.72 1.42
CA THR A 185 -20.63 0.22 2.13
C THR A 185 -21.77 0.72 1.22
N ALA A 186 -21.46 0.98 -0.05
CA ALA A 186 -22.47 1.35 -1.02
C ALA A 186 -23.44 0.20 -1.29
N LEU A 187 -22.97 -1.05 -1.37
CA LEU A 187 -23.84 -2.24 -1.47
C LEU A 187 -24.70 -2.44 -0.22
N GLN A 188 -24.13 -2.22 0.97
CA GLN A 188 -24.82 -2.31 2.25
C GLN A 188 -26.05 -1.39 2.31
N SER A 189 -25.98 -0.23 1.63
CA SER A 189 -27.02 0.80 1.66
C SER A 189 -28.16 0.56 0.65
N ILE A 190 -28.04 -0.44 -0.23
CA ILE A 190 -29.03 -0.70 -1.31
C ILE A 190 -30.26 -1.43 -0.79
N ASP A 191 -30.09 -2.31 0.20
CA ASP A 191 -31.14 -3.23 0.67
C ASP A 191 -31.07 -3.43 2.20
N GLN A 192 -32.22 -3.33 2.87
CA GLN A 192 -32.31 -3.39 4.33
C GLN A 192 -31.98 -4.78 4.89
N ASP A 193 -32.31 -5.85 4.16
CA ASP A 193 -32.03 -7.23 4.58
C ASP A 193 -30.53 -7.52 4.50
N TRP A 194 -29.83 -6.83 3.60
CA TRP A 194 -28.38 -6.95 3.40
C TRP A 194 -27.57 -6.12 4.38
N GLN A 195 -28.14 -5.03 4.91
CA GLN A 195 -27.46 -4.12 5.83
C GLN A 195 -26.77 -4.81 7.02
N PRO A 196 -27.42 -5.71 7.79
CA PRO A 196 -26.78 -6.38 8.93
C PRO A 196 -25.73 -7.41 8.50
N VAL A 197 -25.90 -8.02 7.31
CA VAL A 197 -24.98 -9.03 6.79
C VAL A 197 -23.71 -8.36 6.29
N LEU A 198 -23.83 -7.40 5.38
CA LEU A 198 -22.68 -6.65 4.86
C LEU A 198 -22.02 -5.77 5.92
N GLY A 199 -22.77 -5.29 6.92
CA GLY A 199 -22.19 -4.59 8.06
C GLY A 199 -21.22 -5.45 8.87
N LYS A 200 -21.56 -6.72 9.10
CA LYS A 200 -20.65 -7.69 9.72
C LYS A 200 -19.43 -7.94 8.85
N VAL A 201 -19.63 -8.12 7.54
CA VAL A 201 -18.54 -8.33 6.58
C VAL A 201 -17.55 -7.16 6.61
N ILE A 202 -18.05 -5.93 6.48
CA ILE A 202 -17.23 -4.70 6.52
C ILE A 202 -16.47 -4.60 7.85
N ALA A 203 -17.14 -4.84 8.98
CA ALA A 203 -16.49 -4.82 10.29
C ALA A 203 -15.39 -5.88 10.41
N THR A 204 -15.59 -7.09 9.86
CA THR A 204 -14.56 -8.14 9.84
C THR A 204 -13.38 -7.73 8.97
N PHE A 205 -13.60 -7.13 7.80
CA PHE A 205 -12.51 -6.59 6.97
C PHE A 205 -11.73 -5.49 7.69
N GLN A 206 -12.42 -4.57 8.37
CA GLN A 206 -11.79 -3.48 9.12
C GLN A 206 -10.95 -4.01 10.29
N HIS A 207 -11.43 -5.01 11.02
CA HIS A 207 -10.65 -5.64 12.07
C HIS A 207 -9.43 -6.39 11.54
N ASP A 208 -9.58 -7.18 10.48
CA ASP A 208 -8.46 -7.89 9.84
C ASP A 208 -7.40 -6.90 9.34
N TRP A 209 -7.82 -5.80 8.67
CA TRP A 209 -6.91 -4.75 8.24
C TRP A 209 -6.17 -4.09 9.40
N ALA A 210 -6.88 -3.74 10.47
CA ALA A 210 -6.28 -3.17 11.67
C ALA A 210 -5.26 -4.14 12.32
N ALA A 211 -5.57 -5.44 12.35
CA ALA A 211 -4.66 -6.46 12.86
C ALA A 211 -3.38 -6.57 12.00
N ARG A 212 -3.50 -6.55 10.67
CA ARG A 212 -2.36 -6.53 9.74
C ARG A 212 -1.51 -5.26 9.91
N ASN A 213 -2.13 -4.10 10.11
CA ASN A 213 -1.43 -2.84 10.35
C ASN A 213 -0.68 -2.86 11.69
N ARG A 214 -1.28 -3.39 12.75
CA ARG A 214 -0.61 -3.59 14.04
C ARG A 214 0.60 -4.52 13.90
N ALA A 215 0.43 -5.68 13.26
CA ALA A 215 1.54 -6.59 13.01
C ALA A 215 2.64 -5.94 12.16
N THR A 216 2.29 -5.09 11.19
CA THR A 216 3.25 -4.32 10.39
C THR A 216 3.99 -3.30 11.23
N ALA A 217 3.30 -2.56 12.12
CA ALA A 217 3.94 -1.62 13.05
C ALA A 217 4.97 -2.34 13.94
N ASP A 218 4.63 -3.51 14.45
CA ASP A 218 5.51 -4.34 15.27
C ASP A 218 6.76 -4.78 14.51
N LEU A 219 6.61 -5.18 13.24
CA LEU A 219 7.72 -5.53 12.36
C LEU A 219 8.65 -4.34 12.10
N ILE A 220 8.08 -3.14 11.87
CA ILE A 220 8.85 -1.92 11.66
C ILE A 220 9.62 -1.54 12.94
N ILE A 221 8.99 -1.63 14.11
CA ILE A 221 9.63 -1.34 15.39
C ILE A 221 10.79 -2.31 15.65
N ALA A 222 10.57 -3.61 15.45
CA ALA A 222 11.61 -4.62 15.59
C ALA A 222 12.79 -4.35 14.64
N MET A 223 12.51 -4.03 13.37
CA MET A 223 13.53 -3.66 12.38
C MET A 223 14.33 -2.42 12.81
N LEU A 224 13.66 -1.38 13.31
CA LEU A 224 14.30 -0.17 13.82
C LEU A 224 15.16 -0.47 15.04
N GLY A 225 14.65 -1.23 16.01
CA GLY A 225 15.39 -1.61 17.21
C GLY A 225 16.66 -2.40 16.89
N GLU A 226 16.56 -3.41 16.02
CA GLU A 226 17.68 -4.23 15.57
C GLU A 226 18.71 -3.39 14.79
N SER A 227 18.25 -2.57 13.84
CA SER A 227 19.13 -1.76 12.99
C SER A 227 19.85 -0.65 13.75
N LEU A 228 19.16 0.03 14.66
CA LEU A 228 19.72 1.16 15.42
C LEU A 228 20.65 0.69 16.53
N SER A 229 20.43 -0.52 17.06
CA SER A 229 21.29 -1.13 18.08
C SER A 229 22.44 -1.96 17.49
N TYR A 230 22.47 -2.17 16.17
CA TYR A 230 23.48 -3.00 15.51
C TYR A 230 24.89 -2.44 15.71
N ARG A 231 25.84 -3.32 16.06
CA ARG A 231 27.24 -2.98 16.31
C ARG A 231 28.13 -3.98 15.59
N LEU A 232 29.18 -3.48 14.97
CA LEU A 232 30.19 -4.32 14.33
C LEU A 232 31.58 -3.80 14.70
N THR A 233 32.44 -4.71 15.18
CA THR A 233 33.76 -4.37 15.71
C THR A 233 34.82 -5.23 15.04
N VAL A 234 35.94 -4.61 14.66
CA VAL A 234 37.15 -5.29 14.16
C VAL A 234 38.39 -4.78 14.89
N ALA A 235 39.45 -5.58 14.91
CA ALA A 235 40.73 -5.16 15.45
C ALA A 235 41.36 -4.04 14.58
N ALA A 236 41.92 -3.02 15.22
CA ALA A 236 42.68 -1.96 14.56
C ALA A 236 44.08 -2.47 14.13
N GLY A 237 44.69 -1.87 13.10
CA GLY A 237 46.08 -2.13 12.72
C GLY A 237 46.78 -0.86 12.22
N ASP A 238 47.65 -0.97 11.21
CA ASP A 238 48.41 0.18 10.72
C ASP A 238 47.55 1.16 9.91
N ALA A 239 47.91 2.44 9.87
CA ALA A 239 47.09 3.53 9.31
C ALA A 239 46.55 3.29 7.88
N ASP A 240 47.35 2.72 6.98
CA ASP A 240 46.94 2.42 5.59
C ASP A 240 46.02 1.19 5.50
N SER A 241 46.14 0.27 6.48
CA SER A 241 45.26 -0.88 6.63
C SER A 241 43.93 -0.51 7.30
N ASP A 242 43.91 0.54 8.11
CA ASP A 242 42.72 1.02 8.79
C ASP A 242 41.71 1.68 7.84
N GLN A 243 42.17 2.43 6.83
CA GLN A 243 41.27 2.99 5.81
C GLN A 243 40.55 1.90 5.01
N ARG A 244 41.26 0.84 4.58
CA ARG A 244 40.63 -0.29 3.87
C ARG A 244 39.71 -1.11 4.77
N ARG A 245 40.05 -1.25 6.05
CA ARG A 245 39.19 -1.90 7.04
C ARG A 245 37.94 -1.09 7.33
N GLU A 246 38.04 0.23 7.40
CA GLU A 246 36.91 1.14 7.56
C GLU A 246 35.90 1.00 6.41
N GLU A 247 36.38 0.99 5.16
CA GLU A 247 35.52 0.76 4.00
C GLU A 247 34.86 -0.63 4.00
N GLU A 248 35.58 -1.67 4.46
CA GLU A 248 35.02 -3.01 4.58
C GLU A 248 33.99 -3.11 5.72
N LEU A 249 34.26 -2.49 6.88
CA LEU A 249 33.34 -2.36 8.01
C LEU A 249 32.03 -1.71 7.58
N LEU A 250 32.11 -0.57 6.88
CA LEU A 250 30.96 0.14 6.35
C LEU A 250 30.17 -0.74 5.37
N ARG A 251 30.87 -1.45 4.46
CA ARG A 251 30.22 -2.39 3.52
C ARG A 251 29.51 -3.53 4.25
N GLN A 252 30.10 -4.11 5.30
CA GLN A 252 29.48 -5.19 6.08
C GLN A 252 28.30 -4.70 6.91
N PHE A 253 28.42 -3.52 7.52
CA PHE A 253 27.34 -2.86 8.25
C PHE A 253 26.14 -2.62 7.32
N ASN A 254 26.38 -2.06 6.12
CA ASN A 254 25.34 -1.81 5.12
C ASN A 254 24.65 -3.09 4.67
N ARG A 255 25.40 -4.16 4.40
CA ARG A 255 24.82 -5.47 4.04
C ARG A 255 23.95 -6.03 5.15
N SER A 256 24.36 -5.86 6.40
CA SER A 256 23.61 -6.34 7.57
C SER A 256 22.29 -5.59 7.71
N LEU A 257 22.30 -4.26 7.61
CA LEU A 257 21.07 -3.45 7.63
C LEU A 257 20.13 -3.78 6.47
N ALA A 258 20.67 -3.96 5.26
CA ALA A 258 19.88 -4.36 4.09
C ALA A 258 19.25 -5.74 4.27
N ASP A 259 19.93 -6.68 4.96
CA ASP A 259 19.38 -8.00 5.25
C ASP A 259 18.24 -7.95 6.26
N ILE A 260 18.37 -7.13 7.32
CA ILE A 260 17.32 -6.88 8.31
C ILE A 260 16.08 -6.29 7.64
N GLU A 261 16.26 -5.26 6.79
CA GLU A 261 15.19 -4.64 6.02
C GLU A 261 14.51 -5.66 5.09
N ARG A 262 15.30 -6.43 4.33
CA ARG A 262 14.79 -7.46 3.40
C ARG A 262 13.93 -8.50 4.12
N LYS A 263 14.39 -9.04 5.25
CA LYS A 263 13.62 -9.99 6.07
C LYS A 263 12.33 -9.38 6.59
N THR A 264 12.38 -8.12 7.02
CA THR A 264 11.21 -7.37 7.50
C THR A 264 10.18 -7.19 6.37
N HIS A 265 10.62 -6.77 5.19
CA HIS A 265 9.77 -6.61 4.02
C HIS A 265 9.10 -7.92 3.59
N GLN A 266 9.82 -9.06 3.65
CA GLN A 266 9.24 -10.37 3.38
C GLN A 266 8.12 -10.73 4.37
N ARG A 267 8.32 -10.44 5.66
CA ARG A 267 7.31 -10.66 6.70
C ARG A 267 6.11 -9.72 6.56
N ILE A 268 6.32 -8.44 6.23
CA ILE A 268 5.23 -7.50 5.95
C ILE A 268 4.42 -8.02 4.76
N ARG A 269 5.07 -8.44 3.68
CA ARG A 269 4.39 -8.93 2.48
C ARG A 269 3.52 -10.16 2.75
N SER A 270 3.95 -11.07 3.62
CA SER A 270 3.15 -12.26 3.97
C SER A 270 1.86 -11.92 4.71
N LEU A 271 1.77 -10.76 5.38
CA LEU A 271 0.55 -10.33 6.07
C LEU A 271 -0.58 -9.97 5.10
N TYR A 272 -0.26 -9.57 3.86
CA TYR A 272 -1.24 -9.10 2.87
C TYR A 272 -1.50 -10.12 1.75
N LYS A 273 -1.26 -11.41 2.02
CA LYS A 273 -1.60 -12.56 1.15
C LYS A 273 -1.08 -12.52 -0.30
N HIS A 274 -0.03 -11.75 -0.60
CA HIS A 274 0.66 -11.75 -1.91
C HIS A 274 1.47 -13.04 -2.14
N HIS A 275 0.78 -14.16 -2.38
CA HIS A 275 1.40 -15.49 -2.48
C HIS A 275 1.93 -15.83 -3.88
N ILE A 276 1.54 -15.10 -4.94
CA ILE A 276 1.81 -15.56 -6.31
C ILE A 276 2.94 -14.81 -7.04
N PHE A 277 3.37 -13.61 -6.62
CA PHE A 277 4.42 -12.89 -7.37
C PHE A 277 5.48 -12.18 -6.54
N ASP A 278 6.75 -12.54 -6.80
CA ASP A 278 7.94 -11.96 -6.19
C ASP A 278 8.22 -10.53 -6.68
N TYR A 279 7.48 -9.56 -6.15
CA TYR A 279 7.76 -8.16 -6.42
C TYR A 279 9.11 -7.76 -5.82
N GLN A 280 10.08 -7.58 -6.70
CA GLN A 280 11.31 -6.87 -6.39
C GLN A 280 11.07 -5.39 -6.73
N LEU A 281 11.33 -4.52 -5.75
CA LEU A 281 11.29 -3.06 -5.94
C LEU A 281 11.99 -2.67 -7.27
N PRO A 282 11.43 -1.75 -8.06
CA PRO A 282 11.93 -1.43 -9.39
C PRO A 282 13.43 -1.09 -9.35
N PRO A 283 14.19 -1.34 -10.43
CA PRO A 283 15.64 -1.15 -10.47
C PRO A 283 16.13 0.23 -10.07
N ARG A 284 15.25 1.25 -10.10
CA ARG A 284 15.51 2.66 -9.73
C ARG A 284 14.68 3.13 -8.53
N SER A 285 14.12 2.23 -7.73
CA SER A 285 13.54 2.62 -6.45
C SER A 285 14.64 3.27 -5.61
N ILE A 286 14.35 4.40 -4.97
CA ILE A 286 15.25 5.02 -3.97
C ILE A 286 15.60 3.99 -2.87
N LEU A 287 14.79 2.93 -2.75
CA LEU A 287 15.04 1.77 -1.89
C LEU A 287 16.22 0.88 -2.35
N ARG A 288 16.62 0.88 -3.62
CA ARG A 288 17.83 0.16 -4.08
C ARG A 288 19.11 0.99 -3.94
N GLU A 289 19.01 2.29 -3.63
CA GLU A 289 20.18 3.12 -3.38
C GLU A 289 20.78 2.80 -2.02
N ASP A 290 22.12 2.86 -1.93
CA ASP A 290 22.86 2.61 -0.69
C ASP A 290 22.32 3.49 0.44
N LEU A 291 22.15 2.90 1.63
CA LEU A 291 21.67 3.54 2.85
C LEU A 291 22.40 4.84 3.21
N PHE A 292 23.57 5.11 2.61
CA PHE A 292 24.47 6.24 2.89
C PHE A 292 24.81 7.11 1.68
N ASN A 293 24.07 7.01 0.58
CA ASN A 293 24.21 7.99 -0.51
C ASN A 293 23.65 9.35 -0.06
N ASP A 294 24.43 10.43 -0.26
CA ASP A 294 24.08 11.80 0.11
C ASP A 294 22.72 12.24 -0.43
N ARG A 295 22.36 11.77 -1.64
CA ARG A 295 21.04 12.05 -2.23
C ARG A 295 19.91 11.35 -1.47
N THR A 296 20.10 10.09 -1.08
CA THR A 296 19.11 9.29 -0.35
C THR A 296 18.85 9.85 1.05
N TRP A 297 19.88 10.32 1.76
CA TRP A 297 19.75 10.94 3.09
C TRP A 297 18.94 12.23 3.08
N GLN A 298 19.13 13.07 2.05
CA GLN A 298 18.38 14.32 1.93
C GLN A 298 16.92 14.08 1.52
N VAL A 299 16.63 12.99 0.80
CA VAL A 299 15.30 12.67 0.27
C VAL A 299 14.44 11.90 1.29
N LEU A 300 15.02 10.98 2.05
CA LEU A 300 14.31 10.12 3.02
C LEU A 300 14.59 10.45 4.49
N GLY A 301 15.51 11.36 4.78
CA GLY A 301 15.76 11.87 6.13
C GLY A 301 14.92 13.11 6.46
N LEU A 302 15.13 13.66 7.67
CA LEU A 302 14.48 14.92 8.05
C LEU A 302 15.11 16.12 7.34
N SER A 303 14.29 17.14 7.06
CA SER A 303 14.79 18.44 6.60
C SER A 303 15.58 19.15 7.70
N LYS A 304 16.49 20.07 7.31
CA LYS A 304 17.28 20.88 8.26
C LYS A 304 16.41 21.63 9.28
N LYS A 305 15.21 22.09 8.87
CA LYS A 305 14.25 22.77 9.74
C LYS A 305 13.63 21.81 10.78
N GLN A 306 13.32 20.58 10.38
CA GLN A 306 12.78 19.55 11.29
C GLN A 306 13.84 19.04 12.28
N LEU A 307 15.11 18.94 11.86
CA LEU A 307 16.22 18.64 12.77
C LEU A 307 16.41 19.74 13.81
N ALA A 308 16.31 21.02 13.43
CA ALA A 308 16.39 22.13 14.38
C ALA A 308 15.24 22.10 15.41
N LEU A 309 14.03 21.70 14.99
CA LEU A 309 12.85 21.51 15.85
C LEU A 309 13.01 20.38 16.88
N LEU A 310 13.82 19.36 16.56
CA LEU A 310 14.18 18.27 17.49
C LEU A 310 15.30 18.65 18.46
N GLY A 311 15.85 19.86 18.32
CA GLY A 311 16.93 20.41 19.13
C GLY A 311 18.27 20.28 18.40
N GLY A 312 18.96 21.41 18.21
CA GLY A 312 20.29 21.51 17.58
C GLY A 312 21.39 20.73 18.30
N ILE A 313 21.33 19.40 18.24
CA ILE A 313 22.22 18.46 18.93
C ILE A 313 22.54 17.33 17.95
N GLY A 314 23.47 17.63 17.04
CA GLY A 314 24.24 16.63 16.30
C GLY A 314 25.63 16.36 16.91
N GLY A 315 25.96 17.00 18.04
CA GLY A 315 27.22 16.78 18.76
C GLY A 315 27.71 18.02 19.50
N ALA A 316 27.30 18.18 20.76
CA ALA A 316 28.03 18.91 21.81
C ALA A 316 27.21 18.85 23.10
N ALA A 317 27.67 18.06 24.07
CA ALA A 317 27.29 18.25 25.46
C ALA A 317 28.45 18.98 26.15
N VAL A 318 28.42 20.32 26.13
CA VAL A 318 29.02 21.15 27.19
C VAL A 318 28.06 22.33 27.39
N GLY A 319 27.54 22.45 28.61
CA GLY A 319 26.41 23.32 28.92
C GLY A 319 26.69 24.81 28.83
N ALA A 320 25.61 25.57 28.68
CA ALA A 320 25.36 26.84 29.35
C ALA A 320 23.92 27.27 28.99
N GLY A 321 23.08 27.48 29.99
CA GLY A 321 21.92 28.33 29.81
C GLY A 321 22.37 29.78 29.70
N LEU A 322 21.80 30.52 28.74
CA LEU A 322 21.38 31.92 28.81
C LEU A 322 21.24 32.51 27.40
N ASP A 323 20.30 33.45 27.29
CA ASP A 323 19.85 34.26 26.15
C ASP A 323 20.85 34.51 25.00
N ALA A 324 20.32 34.51 23.76
CA ALA A 324 20.63 35.52 22.75
C ALA A 324 19.68 35.42 21.55
N ALA A 325 18.48 35.99 21.69
CA ALA A 325 17.80 36.56 20.53
C ALA A 325 18.51 37.87 20.18
N HIS A 326 19.33 37.94 19.13
CA HIS A 326 19.65 39.18 18.40
C HIS A 326 20.05 38.85 16.96
N ALA A 327 19.49 39.65 16.05
CA ALA A 327 19.53 39.53 14.60
C ALA A 327 20.93 39.72 13.98
N GLY A 328 21.14 39.12 12.79
CA GLY A 328 21.98 39.72 11.76
C GLY A 328 23.07 38.83 11.13
N LEU A 329 22.89 38.59 9.83
CA LEU A 329 23.94 38.51 8.79
C LEU A 329 24.89 37.29 8.75
N SER A 330 24.50 36.31 7.94
CA SER A 330 25.13 36.01 6.63
C SER A 330 26.66 35.90 6.47
N MET A 331 27.44 35.62 7.51
CA MET A 331 28.89 35.36 7.39
C MET A 331 29.36 34.06 8.07
N GLY A 332 28.75 32.94 7.70
CA GLY A 332 29.28 31.60 8.03
C GLY A 332 29.34 30.64 6.82
N LEU A 333 28.95 31.10 5.63
CA LEU A 333 28.75 30.24 4.46
C LEU A 333 30.06 29.88 3.72
N TYR A 334 31.21 30.43 4.12
CA TYR A 334 32.51 30.10 3.55
C TYR A 334 33.35 29.10 4.35
N ALA A 335 32.86 28.62 5.51
CA ALA A 335 33.52 27.53 6.25
C ALA A 335 33.04 26.13 5.83
N ALA A 336 31.97 26.01 5.05
CA ALA A 336 31.28 24.74 4.82
C ALA A 336 31.58 24.05 3.47
N LEU A 337 32.44 24.62 2.61
CA LEU A 337 32.75 24.02 1.29
C LEU A 337 34.24 23.98 0.92
N GLY A 338 35.16 24.23 1.87
CA GLY A 338 36.62 24.16 1.62
C GLY A 338 37.49 23.93 2.85
N GLY A 339 36.95 23.36 3.93
CA GLY A 339 37.58 23.35 5.26
C GLY A 339 37.93 21.96 5.81
N ALA A 340 38.29 20.98 4.97
CA ALA A 340 38.66 19.64 5.44
C ALA A 340 40.16 19.28 5.27
N ILE A 341 41.02 20.17 4.73
CA ILE A 341 42.47 19.90 4.59
C ILE A 341 43.38 21.04 5.10
N GLY A 342 42.90 22.27 5.30
CA GLY A 342 43.80 23.45 5.46
C GLY A 342 43.99 24.05 6.86
N ALA A 343 43.19 23.72 7.86
CA ALA A 343 43.06 24.59 9.05
C ALA A 343 43.76 24.10 10.34
N ILE A 344 44.62 23.07 10.29
CA ILE A 344 45.40 22.59 11.45
C ILE A 344 46.92 22.81 11.28
N GLY A 345 47.38 23.39 10.16
CA GLY A 345 48.82 23.59 9.89
C GLY A 345 49.40 24.96 10.28
N ALA A 346 48.59 25.96 10.63
CA ALA A 346 49.05 27.35 10.57
C ALA A 346 49.07 28.15 11.87
N MET A 347 48.63 27.61 13.01
CA MET A 347 48.79 28.30 14.29
C MET A 347 49.08 27.32 15.42
N ILE A 348 50.28 27.49 15.99
CA ILE A 348 50.82 26.84 17.21
C ILE A 348 51.56 25.52 16.91
N GLY A 349 52.88 25.64 16.75
CA GLY A 349 53.79 24.52 16.96
C GLY A 349 53.77 24.07 18.41
N GLY A 350 53.97 22.77 18.63
CA GLY A 350 54.09 22.19 19.97
C GLY A 350 53.51 20.77 20.02
N GLU A 351 54.35 19.83 20.38
CA GLU A 351 54.07 18.40 20.53
C GLU A 351 52.84 18.13 21.42
N THR A 352 51.85 17.39 20.90
CA THR A 352 51.00 16.37 21.56
C THR A 352 49.76 16.08 20.70
N LEU A 353 49.87 15.08 19.81
CA LEU A 353 48.73 14.51 19.08
C LEU A 353 47.98 13.55 20.03
N SER A 354 46.94 14.05 20.71
CA SER A 354 46.00 13.20 21.42
C SER A 354 44.78 12.89 20.54
N ALA A 355 44.58 11.58 20.35
CA ALA A 355 43.43 10.92 19.77
C ALA A 355 42.08 11.50 20.26
N ASN A 356 41.20 11.89 19.33
CA ASN A 356 39.73 11.84 19.42
C ASN A 356 39.09 12.70 18.30
N ALA A 357 39.22 12.26 17.05
CA ALA A 357 38.40 12.79 15.96
C ALA A 357 37.38 11.71 15.57
N SER A 358 36.19 11.75 16.15
CA SER A 358 35.07 10.91 15.73
C SER A 358 34.44 11.51 14.48
N PHE A 359 34.84 11.05 13.31
CA PHE A 359 34.04 11.22 12.09
C PHE A 359 33.20 9.96 11.91
N MET A 360 31.90 10.12 11.63
CA MET A 360 30.98 9.02 11.28
C MET A 360 30.77 7.93 12.35
N GLY A 361 30.77 8.28 13.64
CA GLY A 361 30.36 7.39 14.73
C GLY A 361 31.35 6.29 15.10
N MET A 362 32.57 6.31 14.55
CA MET A 362 33.63 5.37 14.90
C MET A 362 34.42 5.87 16.12
N LYS A 363 34.63 4.98 17.09
CA LYS A 363 35.51 5.23 18.24
C LYS A 363 36.86 4.60 17.97
N LEU A 364 37.90 5.42 17.82
CA LEU A 364 39.30 4.99 17.89
C LEU A 364 39.73 4.87 19.36
N GLY A 365 39.16 3.88 20.05
CA GLY A 365 39.70 3.42 21.32
C GLY A 365 40.85 2.48 21.01
N GLY A 366 42.07 2.84 21.41
CA GLY A 366 43.30 2.12 21.02
C GLY A 366 43.11 0.60 21.03
N GLN A 367 43.26 -0.01 19.84
CA GLN A 367 43.16 -1.43 19.46
C GLN A 367 41.87 -1.92 18.76
N GLN A 368 40.77 -1.18 18.70
CA GLN A 368 39.56 -1.64 17.97
C GLN A 368 38.87 -0.53 17.16
N LEU A 369 38.38 -0.89 15.97
CA LEU A 369 37.50 -0.08 15.14
C LEU A 369 36.07 -0.61 15.30
N GLN A 370 35.14 0.25 15.69
CA GLN A 370 33.73 -0.10 15.89
C GLN A 370 32.81 0.85 15.11
N ILE A 371 31.84 0.28 14.41
CA ILE A 371 30.70 1.00 13.83
C ILE A 371 29.41 0.62 14.56
N GLY A 372 28.57 1.61 14.83
CA GLY A 372 27.34 1.45 15.60
C GLY A 372 27.55 1.45 17.12
N PRO A 373 26.48 1.63 17.93
CA PRO A 373 25.08 1.77 17.53
C PRO A 373 24.82 3.12 16.85
N ALA A 374 23.63 3.31 16.27
CA ALA A 374 23.29 4.52 15.52
C ALA A 374 23.39 5.76 16.43
N ASN A 375 24.25 6.70 16.04
CA ASN A 375 24.47 7.96 16.78
C ASN A 375 23.60 9.11 16.27
N SER A 376 22.94 8.94 15.11
CA SER A 376 22.07 9.93 14.50
C SER A 376 20.67 9.38 14.28
N ILE A 377 19.67 10.17 14.68
CA ILE A 377 18.25 9.87 14.46
C ILE A 377 17.88 9.83 12.97
N ASN A 378 18.72 10.38 12.09
CA ASN A 378 18.45 10.35 10.65
C ASN A 378 18.34 8.94 10.10
N LEU A 379 19.14 7.99 10.61
CA LEU A 379 19.04 6.59 10.19
C LEU A 379 17.67 6.00 10.52
N LEU A 380 17.09 6.36 11.67
CA LEU A 380 15.72 5.97 12.05
C LEU A 380 14.72 6.46 11.00
N PHE A 381 14.80 7.73 10.60
CA PHE A 381 13.86 8.31 9.64
C PHE A 381 14.05 7.76 8.23
N VAL A 382 15.28 7.47 7.81
CA VAL A 382 15.56 6.80 6.54
C VAL A 382 14.89 5.42 6.55
N LEU A 383 15.20 4.56 7.51
CA LEU A 383 14.62 3.21 7.60
C LEU A 383 13.09 3.24 7.71
N LEU A 384 12.55 4.17 8.50
CA LEU A 384 11.12 4.34 8.67
C LEU A 384 10.43 4.75 7.37
N ASN A 385 10.94 5.77 6.67
CA ASN A 385 10.37 6.17 5.38
C ASN A 385 10.43 5.05 4.35
N ARG A 386 11.50 4.26 4.38
CA ARG A 386 11.66 3.12 3.47
C ARG A 386 10.63 2.02 3.74
N ALA A 387 10.42 1.68 5.01
CA ALA A 387 9.39 0.73 5.40
C ALA A 387 7.98 1.22 5.09
N LEU A 388 7.67 2.50 5.35
CA LEU A 388 6.36 3.10 5.02
C LEU A 388 6.12 3.13 3.50
N LEU A 389 7.16 3.40 2.71
CA LEU A 389 7.09 3.33 1.25
C LEU A 389 6.83 1.91 0.78
N PHE A 390 7.57 0.92 1.31
CA PHE A 390 7.35 -0.49 1.00
C PHE A 390 5.93 -0.93 1.35
N TYR A 391 5.44 -0.57 2.55
CA TYR A 391 4.07 -0.82 2.98
C TYR A 391 3.06 -0.19 2.01
N SER A 392 3.22 1.10 1.67
CA SER A 392 2.32 1.80 0.75
C SER A 392 2.22 1.14 -0.63
N HIS A 393 3.31 0.55 -1.12
CA HIS A 393 3.31 -0.24 -2.34
C HIS A 393 2.64 -1.59 -2.14
N THR A 394 2.88 -2.25 -1.00
CA THR A 394 2.32 -3.57 -0.68
C THR A 394 0.81 -3.55 -0.58
N ILE A 395 0.22 -2.52 0.02
CA ILE A 395 -1.23 -2.43 0.22
C ILE A 395 -2.01 -1.94 -1.01
N ASN A 396 -1.36 -1.17 -1.90
CA ASN A 396 -1.99 -0.59 -3.10
C ASN A 396 -1.69 -1.41 -4.36
N TRP A 397 -1.04 -2.56 -4.22
CA TRP A 397 -0.77 -3.41 -5.36
C TRP A 397 -2.03 -4.16 -5.75
N ALA A 398 -2.77 -3.60 -6.71
CA ALA A 398 -3.93 -4.26 -7.30
C ALA A 398 -3.51 -5.51 -8.08
N HIS A 399 -4.23 -6.61 -7.84
CA HIS A 399 -4.04 -7.92 -8.48
C HIS A 399 -4.13 -7.89 -10.03
N GLY A 400 -4.68 -6.81 -10.60
CA GLY A 400 -4.77 -6.56 -12.05
C GLY A 400 -3.52 -5.97 -12.73
N ARG A 401 -2.36 -5.91 -12.06
CA ARG A 401 -1.10 -5.37 -12.62
C ARG A 401 -0.21 -6.40 -13.34
N ARG A 402 -0.74 -7.56 -13.71
CA ARG A 402 0.01 -8.65 -14.38
C ARG A 402 0.73 -8.24 -15.66
N ASP A 403 0.21 -7.24 -16.38
CA ASP A 403 0.74 -6.82 -17.69
C ASP A 403 1.53 -5.49 -17.66
N TYR A 404 1.79 -4.92 -16.48
CA TYR A 404 2.30 -3.56 -16.34
C TYR A 404 3.82 -3.42 -16.56
N ASP A 405 4.55 -4.52 -16.80
CA ASP A 405 5.99 -4.52 -17.09
C ASP A 405 6.36 -3.70 -18.35
N ALA A 406 5.39 -3.44 -19.24
CA ALA A 406 5.59 -2.62 -20.44
C ALA A 406 5.31 -1.11 -20.23
N ALA A 407 4.33 -0.74 -19.40
CA ALA A 407 3.87 0.65 -19.24
C ALA A 407 4.56 1.40 -18.09
N ALA A 408 5.05 0.69 -17.06
CA ALA A 408 5.86 1.28 -15.98
C ALA A 408 7.18 1.94 -16.47
N LYS A 409 7.52 1.77 -17.75
CA LYS A 409 8.62 2.51 -18.39
C LYS A 409 8.28 3.98 -18.68
N LYS A 410 7.01 4.40 -18.69
CA LYS A 410 6.59 5.75 -19.13
C LYS A 410 6.14 6.72 -18.03
N ASP A 411 5.61 6.27 -16.90
CA ASP A 411 5.28 7.18 -15.78
C ASP A 411 6.53 7.46 -14.91
N GLN A 412 7.45 8.21 -15.52
CA GLN A 412 8.73 8.62 -14.94
C GLN A 412 8.66 10.00 -14.26
N HIS A 413 7.48 10.51 -13.91
CA HIS A 413 7.31 11.74 -13.13
C HIS A 413 6.11 11.58 -12.18
N THR A 414 6.31 10.95 -11.03
CA THR A 414 5.59 11.35 -9.81
C THR A 414 6.57 12.12 -8.93
N PRO A 415 6.68 13.46 -9.09
CA PRO A 415 7.71 14.25 -8.44
C PRO A 415 7.41 14.61 -6.97
N ASP A 416 6.46 13.96 -6.27
CA ASP A 416 5.98 14.51 -4.98
C ASP A 416 5.72 13.52 -3.82
N ARG A 417 5.93 12.21 -3.98
CA ARG A 417 5.83 11.26 -2.84
C ARG A 417 7.16 11.14 -2.06
N MET A 418 7.81 12.28 -1.79
CA MET A 418 9.11 12.38 -1.11
C MET A 418 8.94 12.39 0.42
N GLY A 419 9.17 11.23 1.06
CA GLY A 419 9.30 11.06 2.51
C GLY A 419 8.00 11.27 3.30
N PHE A 420 7.35 10.18 3.72
CA PHE A 420 6.16 10.19 4.59
C PHE A 420 6.34 11.05 5.84
N THR A 421 7.56 11.16 6.36
CA THR A 421 7.87 11.91 7.60
C THR A 421 8.15 13.40 7.40
N ARG A 422 8.29 13.88 6.15
CA ARG A 422 8.71 15.27 5.85
C ARG A 422 7.68 16.32 6.29
N GLY A 423 6.40 15.94 6.36
CA GLY A 423 5.30 16.79 6.82
C GLY A 423 4.80 16.48 8.23
N TRP A 424 5.51 15.64 9.00
CA TRP A 424 5.00 15.22 10.31
C TRP A 424 4.98 16.35 11.32
N PRO A 425 3.91 16.43 12.15
CA PRO A 425 3.83 17.41 13.22
C PRO A 425 4.92 17.15 14.27
N PRO A 426 5.30 18.18 15.05
CA PRO A 426 6.32 18.05 16.10
C PRO A 426 6.02 16.93 17.12
N SER A 427 4.75 16.59 17.35
CA SER A 427 4.34 15.49 18.24
C SER A 427 4.88 14.13 17.77
N ARG A 428 4.70 13.77 16.49
CA ARG A 428 5.23 12.50 15.92
C ARG A 428 6.75 12.47 15.94
N LEU A 429 7.39 13.59 15.62
CA LEU A 429 8.86 13.70 15.66
C LEU A 429 9.41 13.48 17.08
N ARG A 430 8.74 14.02 18.11
CA ARG A 430 9.11 13.82 19.51
C ARG A 430 9.01 12.35 19.95
N ILE A 431 7.98 11.61 19.50
CA ILE A 431 7.84 10.17 19.78
C ILE A 431 9.03 9.39 19.20
N CYS A 432 9.39 9.63 17.93
CA CYS A 432 10.57 9.01 17.32
C CYS A 432 11.87 9.33 18.07
N ASN A 433 12.03 10.57 18.52
CA ASN A 433 13.21 10.98 19.28
C ASN A 433 13.25 10.36 20.69
N ALA A 434 12.10 10.24 21.36
CA ALA A 434 12.00 9.57 22.65
C ALA A 434 12.39 8.09 22.53
N TYR A 435 11.84 7.37 21.54
CA TYR A 435 12.22 5.99 21.25
C TYR A 435 13.72 5.86 20.92
N PHE A 436 14.26 6.72 20.05
CA PHE A 436 15.68 6.70 19.70
C PHE A 436 16.59 6.91 20.92
N ARG A 437 16.25 7.84 21.82
CA ARG A 437 17.00 8.07 23.06
C ARG A 437 16.88 6.90 24.03
N ALA A 438 15.69 6.33 24.16
CA ALA A 438 15.47 5.15 25.01
C ALA A 438 16.26 3.94 24.52
N LEU A 439 16.48 3.76 23.21
CA LEU A 439 17.37 2.72 22.68
C LEU A 439 18.85 2.96 23.00
N GLN A 440 19.26 4.20 23.22
CA GLN A 440 20.65 4.55 23.55
C GLN A 440 20.95 4.40 25.06
N GLN A 441 19.93 4.33 25.90
CA GLN A 441 20.05 4.21 27.35
C GLN A 441 19.60 2.80 27.76
N ASP A 442 20.42 2.05 28.51
CA ASP A 442 20.15 0.65 28.90
C ASP A 442 18.98 0.48 29.93
N GLY A 443 17.90 1.27 29.84
CA GLY A 443 16.81 1.35 30.80
C GLY A 443 15.52 0.67 30.35
N GLY A 444 15.26 -0.55 30.83
CA GLY A 444 14.14 -1.39 30.38
C GLY A 444 12.71 -0.84 30.58
N GLY A 445 12.47 0.01 31.59
CA GLY A 445 11.12 0.56 31.88
C GLY A 445 10.69 1.70 30.96
N GLU A 446 11.62 2.59 30.59
CA GLU A 446 11.38 3.71 29.67
C GLU A 446 11.32 3.24 28.21
N SER A 447 12.05 2.17 27.90
CA SER A 447 12.04 1.49 26.60
C SER A 447 10.64 0.96 26.23
N LEU A 448 9.97 0.22 27.12
CA LEU A 448 8.63 -0.32 26.85
C LEU A 448 7.57 0.77 26.62
N ARG A 449 7.65 1.88 27.37
CA ARG A 449 6.71 2.98 27.21
C ARG A 449 6.88 3.67 25.85
N THR A 450 8.11 4.03 25.50
CA THR A 450 8.41 4.72 24.24
C THR A 450 8.15 3.83 23.03
N GLU A 451 8.36 2.52 23.14
CA GLU A 451 7.97 1.55 22.12
C GLU A 451 6.46 1.51 21.90
N ASN A 452 5.66 1.50 22.97
CA ASN A 452 4.19 1.53 22.86
C ASN A 452 3.67 2.84 22.25
N GLU A 453 4.25 3.99 22.61
CA GLU A 453 3.93 5.28 22.01
C GLU A 453 4.28 5.30 20.51
N LEU A 454 5.43 4.73 20.12
CA LEU A 454 5.82 4.56 18.72
C LEU A 454 4.85 3.63 17.98
N ARG A 455 4.44 2.53 18.59
CA ARG A 455 3.49 1.57 18.02
C ARG A 455 2.14 2.20 17.70
N GLN A 456 1.56 2.93 18.64
CA GLN A 456 0.30 3.64 18.43
C GLN A 456 0.42 4.67 17.29
N MET A 457 1.51 5.44 17.27
CA MET A 457 1.76 6.40 16.19
C MET A 457 1.91 5.72 14.83
N LEU A 458 2.58 4.57 14.76
CA LEU A 458 2.72 3.81 13.52
C LEU A 458 1.39 3.19 13.07
N GLU A 459 0.57 2.67 13.98
CA GLU A 459 -0.78 2.18 13.65
C GLU A 459 -1.62 3.28 12.98
N GLU A 460 -1.59 4.50 13.52
CA GLU A 460 -2.26 5.67 12.91
C GLU A 460 -1.70 6.01 11.54
N VAL A 461 -0.37 6.08 11.40
CA VAL A 461 0.29 6.39 10.12
C VAL A 461 -0.03 5.34 9.05
N LEU A 462 0.00 4.05 9.39
CA LEU A 462 -0.31 2.97 8.46
C LEU A 462 -1.78 3.00 8.04
N LEU A 463 -2.69 3.37 8.96
CA LEU A 463 -4.10 3.61 8.65
C LEU A 463 -4.27 4.80 7.70
N GLU A 464 -3.62 5.94 7.97
CA GLU A 464 -3.62 7.12 7.09
C GLU A 464 -3.13 6.78 5.69
N ILE A 465 -2.03 6.03 5.57
CA ILE A 465 -1.50 5.59 4.28
C ILE A 465 -2.49 4.69 3.54
N SER A 466 -3.21 3.81 4.26
CA SER A 466 -4.20 2.92 3.64
C SER A 466 -5.51 3.58 3.20
N GLN A 467 -5.75 4.81 3.67
CA GLN A 467 -6.93 5.61 3.32
C GLN A 467 -6.64 6.66 2.24
N ARG A 468 -5.37 6.86 1.87
CA ARG A 468 -4.99 7.80 0.80
C ARG A 468 -5.17 7.15 -0.56
N GLU A 469 -5.80 7.90 -1.47
CA GLU A 469 -5.94 7.57 -2.90
C GLU A 469 -4.60 7.58 -3.66
#